data_AF-A0A819EAX0-F1
#
_entry.id   AF-A0A819EAX0-F1
#
_cell.length_a   1.000
_cell.length_b   1.000
_cell.length_c   1.000
_cell.angle_alpha   90.00
_cell.angle_beta   90.00
_cell.angle_gamma   90.00
#
_symmetry.space_group_name_H-M   'P 1'
#
loop_
_entity.id
_entity.type
_entity.pdbx_description
1 polymer ?
#
loop_
_entity_poly.entity_id
_entity_poly.type
_entity_poly.pdbx_seq_one_letter_code
_entity_poly.pdbx_strand_id
1 'polypeptide(L)'
;MSKIQLNQQHLQVLSKGLKFIPTPKSINIVTNIVNCKKSLYSAPLIIKNAARSEISTFIQKWKKPKQCNMNKEEIKLLNEIKAIEDIIIIQADKGGKIVIMDKSDYITKVEEKLNDKNVYELIKNDPTTTIKEEISEKVTNLALIPFTVYGICLLLAKSSMNKALVGGIVIMSCTSTTISSN
;
A
#
# COMPACT_ATOMS: atom_id res chain seq x y z
N MET A 1 19.15 -15.97 18.42
CA MET A 1 17.83 -15.79 19.06
C MET A 1 18.03 -14.75 20.14
N SER A 2 17.10 -13.80 20.31
CA SER A 2 17.26 -12.76 21.35
C SER A 2 17.49 -13.41 22.71
N LYS A 3 18.44 -12.87 23.48
CA LYS A 3 18.76 -13.31 24.84
C LYS A 3 17.66 -12.95 25.85
N ILE A 4 16.72 -12.08 25.46
CA ILE A 4 15.65 -11.59 26.31
C ILE A 4 14.51 -12.63 26.36
N GLN A 5 14.16 -13.03 27.59
CA GLN A 5 13.06 -13.96 27.81
C GLN A 5 11.71 -13.26 27.70
N LEU A 6 10.98 -13.56 26.63
CA LEU A 6 9.59 -13.16 26.47
C LEU A 6 8.67 -14.22 27.08
N ASN A 7 7.79 -13.81 27.99
CA ASN A 7 6.75 -14.67 28.53
C ASN A 7 5.73 -15.08 27.44
N GLN A 8 4.99 -16.17 27.67
CA GLN A 8 3.96 -16.68 26.78
C GLN A 8 2.90 -15.63 26.42
N GLN A 9 2.54 -14.74 27.36
CA GLN A 9 1.61 -13.64 27.11
C GLN A 9 2.17 -12.61 26.11
N HIS A 10 3.47 -12.31 26.16
CA HIS A 10 4.13 -11.45 25.17
C HIS A 10 4.06 -12.10 23.78
N LEU A 11 4.35 -13.39 23.70
CA LEU A 11 4.31 -14.14 22.43
C LEU A 11 2.90 -14.19 21.82
N GLN A 12 1.85 -14.32 22.64
CA GLN A 12 0.46 -14.28 22.17
C GLN A 12 0.05 -12.93 21.60
N VAL A 13 0.50 -11.84 22.21
CA VAL A 13 0.25 -10.48 21.70
C VAL A 13 0.97 -10.26 20.38
N LEU A 14 2.23 -10.71 20.32
CA LEU A 14 3.10 -10.58 19.15
C LEU A 14 2.66 -11.48 17.98
N SER A 15 2.04 -12.63 18.26
CA SER A 15 1.53 -13.54 17.22
C SER A 15 0.39 -12.96 16.39
N LYS A 16 -0.26 -11.88 16.86
CA LYS A 16 -1.24 -11.10 16.05
C LYS A 16 -0.59 -10.49 14.80
N GLY A 17 0.73 -10.28 14.82
CA GLY A 17 1.54 -9.84 13.69
C GLY A 17 1.49 -8.34 13.40
N LEU A 18 2.37 -7.87 12.52
CA LEU A 18 2.55 -6.44 12.22
C LEU A 18 1.37 -5.82 11.44
N LYS A 19 0.53 -6.65 10.83
CA LYS A 19 -0.67 -6.21 10.11
C LYS A 19 -1.88 -6.04 11.03
N PHE A 20 -1.76 -6.41 12.30
CA PHE A 20 -2.82 -6.19 13.27
C PHE A 20 -2.94 -4.70 13.59
N ILE A 21 -4.12 -4.14 13.38
CA ILE A 21 -4.41 -2.72 13.64
C ILE A 21 -5.28 -2.64 14.90
N PRO A 22 -4.75 -2.11 16.03
CA PRO A 22 -5.55 -1.86 17.21
C PRO A 22 -6.71 -0.91 16.92
N THR A 23 -7.84 -1.13 17.57
CA THR A 23 -9.04 -0.32 17.37
C THR A 23 -8.75 1.14 17.74
N PRO A 24 -8.89 2.09 16.80
CA PRO A 24 -8.62 3.50 17.08
C PRO A 24 -9.62 4.06 18.09
N LYS A 25 -9.11 4.79 19.10
CA LYS A 25 -9.94 5.40 20.16
C LYS A 25 -10.59 6.71 19.71
N SER A 26 -9.92 7.44 18.83
CA SER A 26 -10.33 8.73 18.28
C SER A 26 -9.73 8.90 16.89
N ILE A 27 -10.35 9.78 16.09
CA ILE A 27 -9.81 10.21 14.80
C ILE A 27 -9.06 11.53 14.99
N ASN A 28 -7.82 11.61 14.50
CA ASN A 28 -7.11 12.89 14.40
C ASN A 28 -7.55 13.60 13.10
N ILE A 29 -8.56 14.47 13.23
CA ILE A 29 -9.15 15.21 12.11
C ILE A 29 -8.10 16.07 11.41
N VAL A 30 -7.24 16.75 12.18
CA VAL A 30 -6.21 17.66 11.64
C VAL A 30 -5.22 16.89 10.77
N THR A 31 -4.67 15.79 11.29
CA THR A 31 -3.73 14.94 10.55
C THR A 31 -4.35 14.38 9.28
N ASN A 32 -5.61 13.92 9.33
CA ASN A 32 -6.30 13.42 8.15
C ASN A 32 -6.47 14.50 7.08
N ILE A 33 -6.84 15.72 7.47
CA ILE A 33 -6.96 16.85 6.55
C ILE A 33 -5.60 17.20 5.92
N VAL A 34 -4.54 17.28 6.73
CA VAL A 34 -3.19 17.59 6.26
C VAL A 34 -2.69 16.51 5.29
N ASN A 35 -2.84 15.24 5.65
CA ASN A 35 -2.44 14.11 4.80
C ASN A 35 -3.22 14.10 3.49
N CYS A 36 -4.54 14.30 3.55
CA CYS A 36 -5.38 14.38 2.37
C CYS A 36 -4.96 15.53 1.44
N LYS A 37 -4.74 16.73 1.99
CA LYS A 37 -4.25 17.88 1.21
C LYS A 37 -2.91 17.59 0.55
N LYS A 38 -1.97 16.97 1.28
CA LYS A 38 -0.64 16.62 0.77
C LYS A 38 -0.73 15.61 -0.37
N SER A 39 -1.46 14.51 -0.18
CA SER A 39 -1.61 13.46 -1.20
C SER A 39 -2.33 13.94 -2.45
N LEU A 40 -3.24 14.90 -2.29
CA LEU A 40 -3.99 15.48 -3.42
C LEU A 40 -3.32 16.72 -4.00
N TYR A 41 -2.10 17.10 -3.59
CA TYR A 41 -1.47 18.36 -4.01
C TYR A 41 -1.48 18.54 -5.55
N SER A 42 -1.06 17.51 -6.29
CA SER A 42 -0.96 17.52 -7.76
C SER A 42 -2.25 17.12 -8.48
N ALA A 43 -3.34 16.80 -7.76
CA ALA A 43 -4.57 16.31 -8.37
C ALA A 43 -5.43 17.46 -8.96
N PRO A 44 -6.25 17.19 -10.00
CA PRO A 44 -7.27 18.12 -10.50
C PRO A 44 -8.25 18.59 -9.41
N LEU A 45 -8.78 19.80 -9.55
CA LEU A 45 -9.69 20.42 -8.57
C LEU A 45 -10.96 19.60 -8.31
N ILE A 46 -11.49 18.96 -9.35
CA ILE A 46 -12.69 18.11 -9.25
C ILE A 46 -12.43 16.95 -8.29
N ILE A 47 -11.30 16.25 -8.44
CA ILE A 47 -10.91 15.13 -7.59
C ILE A 47 -10.62 15.61 -6.16
N LYS A 48 -9.97 16.77 -6.01
CA LYS A 48 -9.75 17.40 -4.69
C LYS A 48 -11.07 17.65 -3.96
N ASN A 49 -12.07 18.18 -4.64
CA ASN A 49 -13.37 18.51 -4.03
C ASN A 49 -14.19 17.26 -3.72
N ALA A 50 -14.19 16.27 -4.60
CA ALA A 50 -14.83 14.97 -4.35
C ALA A 50 -14.25 14.30 -3.11
N ALA A 51 -12.92 14.16 -3.03
CA ALA A 51 -12.24 13.54 -1.89
C ALA A 51 -12.50 14.30 -0.57
N ARG A 52 -12.51 15.64 -0.59
CA ARG A 52 -12.88 16.45 0.58
C ARG A 52 -14.30 16.17 1.05
N SER A 53 -15.25 16.06 0.12
CA SER A 53 -16.65 15.76 0.43
C SER A 53 -16.81 14.39 1.08
N GLU A 54 -16.16 13.37 0.52
CA GLU A 54 -16.19 12.00 1.06
C GLU A 54 -15.56 11.92 2.45
N ILE A 55 -14.41 12.56 2.65
CA ILE A 55 -13.72 12.58 3.96
C ILE A 55 -14.57 13.32 5.00
N SER A 56 -15.16 14.46 4.63
CA SER A 56 -16.07 15.20 5.52
C SER A 56 -17.26 14.32 5.92
N THR A 57 -17.86 13.63 4.95
CA THR A 57 -18.97 12.70 5.18
C THR A 57 -18.56 11.54 6.09
N PHE A 58 -17.38 10.97 5.88
CA PHE A 58 -16.83 9.90 6.71
C PHE A 58 -16.63 10.36 8.16
N ILE A 59 -16.00 11.52 8.36
CA ILE A 59 -15.74 12.09 9.69
C ILE A 59 -17.06 12.35 10.44
N GLN A 60 -18.06 12.92 9.77
CA GLN A 60 -19.37 13.20 10.37
C GLN A 60 -20.13 11.92 10.76
N LYS A 61 -20.03 10.88 9.93
CA LYS A 61 -20.70 9.59 10.18
C LYS A 61 -19.94 8.70 11.14
N TRP A 62 -18.66 8.96 11.38
CA TRP A 62 -17.82 8.08 12.17
C TRP A 62 -18.30 7.99 13.62
N LYS A 63 -18.39 6.76 14.10
CA LYS A 63 -18.70 6.43 15.50
C LYS A 63 -17.63 5.49 16.02
N LYS A 64 -17.21 5.71 17.26
CA LYS A 64 -16.26 4.83 17.93
C LYS A 64 -16.83 3.39 17.97
N PRO A 65 -16.05 2.37 17.59
CA PRO A 65 -16.46 0.98 17.74
C PRO A 65 -16.81 0.64 19.20
N LYS A 66 -17.93 -0.07 19.42
CA LYS A 66 -18.37 -0.48 20.76
C LYS A 66 -17.43 -1.49 21.40
N GLN A 67 -16.87 -2.37 20.58
CA GLN A 67 -15.93 -3.41 21.00
C GLN A 67 -14.53 -3.04 20.52
N CYS A 68 -13.54 -3.24 21.39
CA CYS A 68 -12.13 -3.14 21.05
C CYS A 68 -11.61 -4.54 20.69
N ASN A 69 -10.80 -4.64 19.64
CA ASN A 69 -10.11 -5.87 19.26
C ASN A 69 -8.87 -6.19 20.14
N MET A 70 -8.64 -5.42 21.20
CA MET A 70 -7.53 -5.58 22.12
C MET A 70 -7.96 -5.18 23.54
N ASN A 71 -7.57 -5.97 24.53
CA ASN A 71 -7.87 -5.69 25.94
C ASN A 71 -6.79 -4.79 26.59
N LYS A 72 -7.02 -4.34 27.83
CA LYS A 72 -6.08 -3.45 28.54
C LYS A 72 -4.74 -4.12 28.86
N GLU A 73 -4.76 -5.41 29.15
CA GLU A 73 -3.57 -6.19 29.50
C GLU A 73 -2.66 -6.39 28.27
N GLU A 74 -3.23 -6.72 27.12
CA GLU A 74 -2.52 -6.81 25.83
C GLU A 74 -1.86 -5.48 25.46
N ILE A 75 -2.54 -4.35 25.70
CA ILE A 75 -1.96 -3.02 25.48
C ILE A 75 -0.78 -2.78 26.44
N LYS A 76 -0.91 -3.18 27.71
CA LYS A 76 0.15 -3.06 28.71
C LYS A 76 1.38 -3.88 28.30
N LEU A 77 1.17 -5.13 27.91
CA LEU A 77 2.20 -6.04 27.41
C LEU A 77 2.89 -5.48 26.15
N LEU A 78 2.13 -4.90 25.21
CA LEU A 78 2.72 -4.22 24.05
C LEU A 78 3.62 -3.06 24.45
N ASN A 79 3.21 -2.25 25.41
CA ASN A 79 4.01 -1.13 25.90
C ASN A 79 5.26 -1.60 26.64
N GLU A 80 5.17 -2.70 27.40
CA GLU A 80 6.32 -3.34 28.05
C GLU A 80 7.32 -3.83 27.01
N ILE A 81 6.88 -4.55 25.97
CA ILE A 81 7.73 -4.98 24.87
C ILE A 81 8.37 -3.77 24.16
N LYS A 82 7.60 -2.71 23.92
CA LYS A 82 8.08 -1.48 23.26
C LYS A 82 9.13 -0.74 24.08
N ALA A 83 9.09 -0.85 25.41
CA ALA A 83 10.05 -0.19 26.30
C ALA A 83 11.42 -0.88 26.32
N ILE A 84 11.54 -2.11 25.77
CA ILE A 84 12.80 -2.83 25.69
C ILE A 84 13.61 -2.28 24.52
N GLU A 85 14.69 -1.54 24.81
CA GLU A 85 15.52 -0.89 23.78
C GLU A 85 16.52 -1.82 23.10
N ASP A 86 16.82 -2.96 23.73
CA ASP A 86 17.84 -3.92 23.30
C ASP A 86 17.32 -4.93 22.26
N ILE A 87 16.03 -4.92 21.94
CA ILE A 87 15.43 -5.79 20.93
C ILE A 87 15.09 -5.04 19.65
N ILE A 88 15.09 -5.76 18.55
CA ILE A 88 14.51 -5.34 17.28
C ILE A 88 13.43 -6.33 16.85
N ILE A 89 12.27 -5.79 16.45
CA ILE A 89 11.14 -6.55 15.92
C ILE A 89 11.02 -6.21 14.44
N ILE A 90 11.30 -7.19 13.58
CA ILE A 90 11.27 -7.03 12.13
C ILE A 90 10.30 -8.02 11.49
N GLN A 91 9.82 -7.69 10.30
CA GLN A 91 9.08 -8.66 9.49
C GLN A 91 10.04 -9.72 8.95
N ALA A 92 9.63 -10.98 9.02
CA ALA A 92 10.34 -12.06 8.35
C ALA A 92 10.22 -11.89 6.82
N ASP A 93 11.29 -12.23 6.11
CA ASP A 93 11.34 -12.23 4.64
C ASP A 93 10.23 -13.09 4.02
N LYS A 94 9.85 -14.20 4.69
CA LYS A 94 8.83 -15.14 4.21
C LYS A 94 7.71 -15.33 5.23
N GLY A 95 6.47 -15.41 4.73
CA GLY A 95 5.32 -15.88 5.49
C GLY A 95 4.67 -14.87 6.45
N GLY A 96 4.99 -13.57 6.34
CA GLY A 96 4.32 -12.52 7.13
C GLY A 96 4.52 -12.63 8.66
N LYS A 97 5.47 -13.45 9.09
CA LYS A 97 5.84 -13.65 10.49
C LYS A 97 6.70 -12.48 10.98
N ILE A 98 6.90 -12.42 12.28
CA ILE A 98 7.82 -11.50 12.91
C ILE A 98 9.05 -12.24 13.42
N VAL A 99 10.19 -11.56 13.43
CA VAL A 99 11.44 -12.03 14.03
C VAL A 99 11.83 -11.04 15.11
N ILE A 100 12.23 -11.58 16.25
CA ILE A 100 12.72 -10.81 17.39
C ILE A 100 14.18 -11.18 17.61
N MET A 101 15.04 -10.18 17.60
CA MET A 101 16.49 -10.34 17.71
C MET A 101 17.06 -9.29 18.64
N ASP A 102 18.21 -9.60 19.24
CA ASP A 102 18.99 -8.56 19.92
C ASP A 102 19.46 -7.54 18.90
N LYS A 103 19.36 -6.26 19.26
CA LYS A 103 19.65 -5.13 18.39
C LYS A 103 21.13 -5.11 17.99
N SER A 104 22.04 -5.44 18.92
CA SER A 104 23.47 -5.57 18.65
C SER A 104 23.77 -6.63 17.60
N ASP A 105 23.16 -7.81 17.75
CA ASP A 105 23.35 -8.95 16.84
C ASP A 105 22.79 -8.63 15.46
N TYR A 106 21.65 -7.94 15.40
CA TYR A 106 21.07 -7.48 14.14
C TYR A 106 22.00 -6.49 13.42
N ILE A 107 22.50 -5.47 14.13
CA ILE A 107 23.42 -4.48 13.56
C ILE A 107 24.68 -5.16 13.02
N THR A 108 25.30 -6.03 13.83
CA THR A 108 26.51 -6.77 13.44
C THR A 108 26.27 -7.57 12.16
N LYS A 109 25.17 -8.31 12.06
CA LYS A 109 24.83 -9.10 10.87
C LYS A 109 24.53 -8.23 9.63
N VAL A 110 23.94 -7.07 9.83
CA VAL A 110 23.68 -6.13 8.74
C VAL A 110 25.00 -5.56 8.23
N GLU A 111 25.90 -5.16 9.12
CA GLU A 111 27.23 -4.66 8.75
C GLU A 111 28.08 -5.72 8.06
N GLU A 112 28.10 -6.96 8.59
CA GLU A 112 28.76 -8.11 7.94
C GLU A 112 28.26 -8.32 6.51
N LYS A 113 26.93 -8.27 6.30
CA LYS A 113 26.33 -8.41 4.97
C LYS A 113 26.67 -7.24 4.04
N LEU A 114 26.59 -6.01 4.53
CA LEU A 114 26.85 -4.82 3.71
C LEU A 114 28.34 -4.67 3.34
N ASN A 115 29.24 -5.24 4.15
CA ASN A 115 30.68 -5.26 3.88
C ASN A 115 31.11 -6.34 2.87
N ASP A 116 30.20 -7.21 2.41
CA ASP A 116 30.52 -8.21 1.39
C ASP A 116 30.65 -7.56 0.00
N LYS A 117 31.89 -7.29 -0.38
CA LYS A 117 32.26 -6.67 -1.66
C LYS A 117 32.04 -7.58 -2.88
N ASN A 118 31.73 -8.86 -2.69
CA ASN A 118 31.37 -9.74 -3.80
C ASN A 118 29.92 -9.52 -4.25
N VAL A 119 29.07 -9.02 -3.35
CA VAL A 119 27.62 -8.83 -3.59
C VAL A 119 27.25 -7.35 -3.68
N TYR A 120 27.89 -6.48 -2.90
CA TYR A 120 27.57 -5.06 -2.82
C TYR A 120 28.76 -4.17 -3.22
N GLU A 121 28.46 -3.07 -3.92
CA GLU A 121 29.43 -2.03 -4.30
C GLU A 121 29.07 -0.69 -3.63
N LEU A 122 30.09 0.07 -3.22
CA LEU A 122 29.90 1.39 -2.64
C LEU A 122 29.60 2.42 -3.73
N ILE A 123 28.44 3.06 -3.62
CA ILE A 123 28.00 4.11 -4.55
C ILE A 123 28.43 5.48 -4.01
N LYS A 124 28.98 6.35 -4.87
CA LYS A 124 29.47 7.68 -4.48
C LYS A 124 28.34 8.68 -4.18
N ASN A 125 27.22 8.57 -4.89
CA ASN A 125 26.06 9.45 -4.79
C ASN A 125 24.79 8.61 -4.71
N ASP A 126 23.75 9.10 -4.03
CA ASP A 126 22.45 8.44 -3.96
C ASP A 126 21.74 8.48 -5.34
N PRO A 127 21.57 7.34 -6.05
CA PRO A 127 20.92 7.31 -7.36
C PRO A 127 19.39 7.28 -7.27
N THR A 128 18.81 7.36 -6.06
CA THR A 128 17.38 7.15 -5.83
C THR A 128 16.49 8.07 -6.67
N THR A 129 16.87 9.32 -6.88
CA THR A 129 16.09 10.27 -7.70
C THR A 129 16.08 9.86 -9.17
N THR A 130 17.26 9.61 -9.74
CA THR A 130 17.41 9.18 -11.14
C THR A 130 16.67 7.89 -11.41
N ILE A 131 16.81 6.89 -10.54
CA ILE A 131 16.11 5.61 -10.68
C ILE A 131 14.59 5.81 -10.57
N LYS A 132 14.11 6.67 -9.67
CA LYS A 132 12.68 6.99 -9.56
C LYS A 132 12.14 7.66 -10.82
N GLU A 133 12.89 8.58 -11.41
CA GLU A 133 12.53 9.23 -12.67
C GLU A 133 12.47 8.22 -13.81
N GLU A 134 13.49 7.38 -13.97
CA GLU A 134 13.52 6.33 -14.99
C GLU A 134 12.36 5.32 -14.84
N ILE A 135 12.07 4.88 -13.61
CA ILE A 135 10.93 4.00 -13.33
C ILE A 135 9.63 4.71 -13.68
N SER A 136 9.48 5.98 -13.30
CA SER A 136 8.26 6.75 -13.57
C SER A 136 8.06 6.92 -15.08
N GLU A 137 9.12 7.26 -15.82
CA GLU A 137 9.11 7.35 -17.28
C GLU A 137 8.67 6.02 -17.91
N LYS A 138 9.32 4.91 -17.55
CA LYS A 138 8.99 3.57 -18.05
C LYS A 138 7.55 3.17 -17.74
N VAL A 139 7.07 3.43 -16.53
CA VAL A 139 5.69 3.15 -16.12
C VAL A 139 4.69 4.00 -16.91
N THR A 140 4.96 5.29 -17.13
CA THR A 140 4.10 6.16 -17.96
C THR A 140 4.06 5.72 -19.42
N ASN A 141 5.20 5.32 -19.98
CA ASN A 141 5.29 4.82 -21.35
C ASN A 141 4.52 3.49 -21.54
N LEU A 142 4.56 2.59 -20.54
CA LEU A 142 3.75 1.38 -20.52
C LEU A 142 2.24 1.68 -20.40
N ALA A 143 1.86 2.69 -19.61
CA ALA A 143 0.48 3.11 -19.43
C ALA A 143 -0.13 3.85 -20.65
N LEU A 144 0.68 4.22 -21.65
CA LEU A 144 0.23 4.82 -22.92
C LEU A 144 -0.11 3.78 -24.00
N ILE A 145 0.22 2.50 -23.78
CA ILE A 145 -0.03 1.41 -24.73
C ILE A 145 -1.52 0.98 -24.83
N PRO A 146 -2.43 1.14 -23.84
CA PRO A 146 -3.81 0.71 -24.01
C PRO A 146 -4.69 1.69 -24.80
N PHE A 147 -4.29 2.95 -25.02
CA PHE A 147 -5.12 3.93 -25.75
C PHE A 147 -4.94 3.88 -27.27
N THR A 148 -3.75 3.57 -27.78
CA THR A 148 -3.50 3.56 -29.22
C THR A 148 -4.08 2.33 -29.90
N VAL A 149 -4.02 1.16 -29.25
CA VAL A 149 -4.55 -0.09 -29.82
C VAL A 149 -6.10 -0.08 -29.82
N TYR A 150 -6.74 0.38 -28.74
CA TYR A 150 -8.20 0.53 -28.70
C TYR A 150 -8.71 1.67 -29.60
N GLY A 151 -7.96 2.78 -29.71
CA GLY A 151 -8.32 3.91 -30.57
C GLY A 151 -8.27 3.56 -32.07
N ILE A 152 -7.25 2.83 -32.51
CA ILE A 152 -7.14 2.35 -33.89
C ILE A 152 -8.23 1.31 -34.18
N CYS A 153 -8.50 0.37 -33.26
CA CYS A 153 -9.55 -0.63 -33.44
C CYS A 153 -10.96 0.01 -33.54
N LEU A 154 -11.25 1.07 -32.77
CA LEU A 154 -12.50 1.81 -32.84
C LEU A 154 -12.64 2.64 -34.15
N LEU A 155 -11.54 3.15 -34.69
CA LEU A 155 -11.51 3.85 -35.98
C LEU A 155 -11.71 2.88 -37.16
N LEU A 156 -11.12 1.68 -37.10
CA LEU A 156 -11.34 0.63 -38.09
C LEU A 156 -12.79 0.11 -38.04
N ALA A 157 -13.37 -0.06 -36.85
CA ALA A 157 -14.78 -0.43 -36.69
C ALA A 157 -15.74 0.65 -37.24
N LYS A 158 -15.45 1.94 -37.04
CA LYS A 158 -16.26 3.05 -37.61
C LYS A 158 -16.17 3.14 -39.14
N SER A 159 -15.00 2.87 -39.72
CA SER A 159 -14.84 2.83 -41.19
C SER A 159 -15.63 1.67 -41.82
N SER A 160 -15.67 0.51 -41.14
CA SER A 160 -16.46 -0.64 -41.59
C SER A 160 -17.97 -0.44 -41.44
N MET A 161 -18.43 0.29 -40.41
CA MET A 161 -19.87 0.58 -40.21
C MET A 161 -20.40 1.68 -41.14
N ASN A 162 -19.59 2.67 -41.53
CA ASN A 162 -20.02 3.70 -42.49
C ASN A 162 -20.24 3.17 -43.92
N LYS A 163 -19.67 2.00 -44.27
CA LYS A 163 -20.02 1.30 -45.52
C LYS A 163 -21.35 0.53 -45.44
N ALA A 164 -21.81 0.20 -44.23
CA ALA A 164 -23.06 -0.53 -44.01
C ALA A 164 -24.30 0.38 -43.90
N LEU A 165 -24.12 1.66 -43.60
CA LEU A 165 -25.23 2.64 -43.43
C LEU A 165 -25.88 3.12 -44.74
N VAL A 166 -25.43 2.64 -45.91
CA VAL A 166 -26.10 2.92 -47.20
C VAL A 166 -27.22 1.91 -47.50
N GLY A 167 -27.51 0.97 -46.59
CA GLY A 167 -28.60 0.01 -46.80
C GLY A 167 -29.15 -0.57 -45.51
N GLY A 168 -30.28 -0.02 -45.05
CA GLY A 168 -31.24 -0.75 -44.22
C GLY A 168 -30.99 -0.74 -42.70
N ILE A 169 -32.06 -0.42 -41.98
CA ILE A 169 -32.24 -0.43 -40.52
C ILE A 169 -31.80 -1.76 -39.88
N VAL A 170 -30.93 -1.73 -38.87
CA VAL A 170 -30.80 -2.82 -37.87
C VAL A 170 -30.56 -2.23 -36.48
N ILE A 171 -31.47 -2.57 -35.55
CA ILE A 171 -31.39 -2.32 -34.11
C ILE A 171 -30.42 -3.35 -33.53
N MET A 172 -29.40 -2.93 -32.77
CA MET A 172 -28.50 -3.86 -32.07
C MET A 172 -28.53 -3.59 -30.56
N SER A 173 -29.16 -4.50 -29.83
CA SER A 173 -29.15 -4.60 -28.38
C SER A 173 -27.78 -5.11 -27.89
N CYS A 174 -27.22 -4.45 -26.89
CA CYS A 174 -25.93 -4.81 -26.30
C CYS A 174 -26.19 -5.67 -25.06
N THR A 175 -25.93 -6.98 -25.13
CA THR A 175 -25.91 -7.86 -23.96
C THR A 175 -24.47 -8.04 -23.46
N SER A 176 -24.24 -7.64 -22.22
CA SER A 176 -22.97 -7.80 -21.51
C SER A 176 -22.68 -9.28 -21.23
N THR A 177 -21.59 -9.82 -21.77
CA THR A 177 -21.09 -11.15 -21.42
C THR A 177 -20.03 -11.04 -20.32
N THR A 178 -20.34 -11.59 -19.15
CA THR A 178 -19.42 -11.87 -18.05
C THR A 178 -18.45 -12.99 -18.42
N ILE A 179 -17.15 -12.78 -18.27
CA ILE A 179 -16.11 -13.81 -18.40
C ILE A 179 -15.99 -14.53 -17.05
N SER A 180 -16.29 -15.83 -17.01
CA SER A 180 -15.87 -16.73 -15.93
C SER A 180 -14.50 -17.30 -16.25
N SER A 181 -13.57 -17.21 -15.31
CA SER A 181 -12.27 -17.89 -15.36
C SER A 181 -12.42 -19.38 -15.02
N ASN A 182 -11.79 -20.23 -15.82
CA ASN A 182 -11.25 -21.52 -15.36
C ASN A 182 -9.76 -21.35 -15.13
#